data_AF-A0A1I7RWD0-F1
#
_entry.id   AF-A0A1I7RWD0-F1
#
_cell.length_a   1.000
_cell.length_b   1.000
_cell.length_c   1.000
_cell.angle_alpha   90.00
_cell.angle_beta   90.00
_cell.angle_gamma   90.00
#
_symmetry.space_group_name_H-M   'P 1'
#
loop_
_entity.id
_entity.type
_entity.pdbx_description
1 polymer ?
#
loop_
_entity_poly.entity_id
_entity_poly.type
_entity_poly.pdbx_seq_one_letter_code
_entity_poly.pdbx_strand_id
1 'polypeptide(L)'
;MLTLFVFLALMGSAQASDYDCDRIPPALWCRHPTLIKECGWDVPCNKYLAKSKGQKIQLTVLYEALCDACQEFITGELQKIYSKFGDKVDIELVPAGNAHFNPDGSIHCQHLEEECKGNKYEACAIKYIKEAVPFIGCVEQDIENGLEQAVEKCFKKFQTDAGTIDNIKQCYNSQEGEDLAKAHVTRTLNVQPDNIDNIGVPYLVFNNVSLNSIQFFEPESEIKQWYVKSDSAKETGKKLTRKGVC
;
A
#
# COMPACT_ATOMS: atom_id res chain seq x y z
N MET A 1 41.78 -49.30 -31.34
CA MET A 1 42.31 -48.32 -30.36
C MET A 1 41.13 -47.52 -29.81
N LEU A 2 41.14 -47.33 -28.50
CA LEU A 2 40.03 -47.00 -27.60
C LEU A 2 39.42 -45.61 -27.86
N THR A 3 38.11 -45.51 -28.06
CA THR A 3 37.33 -44.26 -27.99
C THR A 3 37.06 -43.93 -26.52
N LEU A 4 37.66 -42.84 -26.03
CA LEU A 4 37.48 -42.35 -24.66
C LEU A 4 36.20 -41.49 -24.59
N PHE A 5 35.13 -42.01 -24.01
CA PHE A 5 33.94 -41.21 -23.67
C PHE A 5 34.18 -40.45 -22.37
N VAL A 6 34.28 -39.12 -22.46
CA VAL A 6 34.31 -38.21 -21.31
C VAL A 6 32.89 -38.04 -20.80
N PHE A 7 32.54 -38.67 -19.69
CA PHE A 7 31.34 -38.33 -18.93
C PHE A 7 31.67 -37.16 -17.99
N LEU A 8 31.41 -35.93 -18.44
CA LEU A 8 31.33 -34.77 -17.54
C LEU A 8 29.97 -34.85 -16.82
N ALA A 9 29.98 -35.35 -15.59
CA ALA A 9 28.82 -35.24 -14.72
C ALA A 9 28.66 -33.77 -14.29
N LEU A 10 27.73 -33.05 -14.92
CA LEU A 10 27.23 -31.77 -14.41
C LEU A 10 26.44 -32.05 -13.12
N MET A 11 27.12 -31.99 -11.98
CA MET A 11 26.45 -31.86 -10.70
C MET A 11 25.84 -30.47 -10.63
N GLY A 12 24.55 -30.36 -10.94
CA GLY A 12 23.76 -29.20 -10.58
C GLY A 12 23.69 -29.12 -9.06
N SER A 13 24.42 -28.20 -8.46
CA SER A 13 24.28 -27.85 -7.05
C SER A 13 22.91 -27.19 -6.85
N ALA A 14 21.94 -27.94 -6.32
CA ALA A 14 20.78 -27.33 -5.69
C ALA A 14 21.29 -26.49 -4.52
N GLN A 15 21.28 -25.16 -4.68
CA GLN A 15 21.57 -24.26 -3.58
C GLN A 15 20.43 -24.39 -2.56
N ALA A 16 20.70 -25.02 -1.42
CA ALA A 16 19.83 -24.92 -0.26
C ALA A 16 19.95 -23.48 0.25
N SER A 17 18.94 -22.65 -0.02
CA SER A 17 18.82 -21.34 0.59
C SER A 17 18.46 -21.52 2.06
N ASP A 18 19.33 -21.07 2.95
CA ASP A 18 19.06 -20.98 4.39
C ASP A 18 18.10 -19.82 4.62
N TYR A 19 16.80 -20.11 4.66
CA TYR A 19 15.78 -19.11 4.89
C TYR A 19 15.76 -18.72 6.37
N ASP A 20 16.00 -17.44 6.70
CA ASP A 20 15.79 -16.91 8.06
C ASP A 20 14.29 -16.85 8.35
N CYS A 21 13.76 -17.96 8.85
CA CYS A 21 12.36 -18.13 9.15
C CYS A 21 11.87 -17.03 10.13
N ASP A 22 12.69 -16.56 11.08
CA ASP A 22 12.26 -15.60 12.11
C ASP A 22 11.91 -14.20 11.57
N ARG A 23 12.29 -13.90 10.31
CA ARG A 23 12.06 -12.59 9.69
C ARG A 23 10.92 -12.55 8.67
N ILE A 24 10.28 -13.68 8.38
CA ILE A 24 9.23 -13.75 7.36
C ILE A 24 7.85 -13.55 8.02
N PRO A 25 7.10 -12.50 7.63
CA PRO A 25 5.77 -12.26 8.19
C PRO A 25 4.77 -13.39 7.90
N PRO A 26 3.83 -13.70 8.82
CA PRO A 26 2.77 -14.72 8.66
C PRO A 26 2.03 -14.72 7.32
N ALA A 27 1.76 -13.55 6.78
CA ALA A 27 1.09 -13.40 5.51
C ALA A 27 1.86 -14.01 4.32
N LEU A 28 3.20 -13.98 4.35
CA LEU A 28 4.04 -14.42 3.25
C LEU A 28 4.26 -15.93 3.26
N TRP A 29 4.64 -16.51 4.40
CA TRP A 29 4.93 -17.94 4.42
C TRP A 29 3.69 -18.81 4.36
N CYS A 30 2.52 -18.33 4.81
CA CYS A 30 1.24 -19.01 4.55
C CYS A 30 0.92 -19.19 3.05
N ARG A 31 1.60 -18.45 2.17
CA ARG A 31 1.44 -18.53 0.71
C ARG A 31 2.43 -19.51 0.06
N HIS A 32 3.41 -20.01 0.79
CA HIS A 32 4.47 -20.88 0.27
C HIS A 32 4.48 -22.23 0.99
N PRO A 33 3.78 -23.26 0.45
CA PRO A 33 3.70 -24.58 1.07
C PRO A 33 5.06 -25.22 1.37
N THR A 34 6.08 -24.88 0.57
CA THR A 34 7.48 -25.28 0.78
C THR A 34 8.04 -24.67 2.07
N LEU A 35 7.88 -23.35 2.28
CA LEU A 35 8.32 -22.66 3.50
C LEU A 35 7.54 -23.12 4.73
N ILE A 36 6.23 -23.37 4.61
CA ILE A 36 5.42 -23.92 5.72
C ILE A 36 6.04 -25.24 6.23
N LYS A 37 6.48 -26.10 5.29
CA LYS A 37 7.06 -27.40 5.62
C LYS A 37 8.49 -27.28 6.13
N GLU A 38 9.32 -26.45 5.50
CA GLU A 38 10.74 -26.27 5.86
C GLU A 38 10.92 -25.56 7.21
N CYS A 39 10.12 -24.52 7.49
CA CYS A 39 10.15 -23.78 8.74
C CYS A 39 9.22 -24.37 9.84
N GLY A 40 8.47 -25.44 9.56
CA GLY A 40 7.60 -26.09 10.55
C GLY A 40 6.45 -25.21 11.04
N TRP A 41 5.85 -24.43 10.16
CA TRP A 41 4.88 -23.41 10.52
C TRP A 41 3.41 -23.76 10.26
N ASP A 42 3.08 -25.01 9.96
CA ASP A 42 1.72 -25.46 9.67
C ASP A 42 0.69 -25.00 10.72
N VAL A 43 0.99 -25.17 12.02
CA VAL A 43 0.12 -24.74 13.12
C VAL A 43 -0.05 -23.21 13.19
N PRO A 44 1.02 -22.40 13.25
CA PRO A 44 0.86 -20.95 13.24
C PRO A 44 0.25 -20.41 11.94
N CYS A 45 0.39 -21.09 10.77
CA CYS A 45 -0.27 -20.63 9.55
C CYS A 45 -1.78 -20.75 9.70
N ASN A 46 -2.24 -21.93 10.13
CA ASN A 46 -3.65 -22.20 10.31
C ASN A 46 -4.28 -21.21 11.30
N LYS A 47 -3.55 -20.88 12.38
CA LYS A 47 -3.98 -19.87 13.35
C LYS A 47 -4.05 -18.47 12.74
N TYR A 48 -3.04 -18.07 11.95
CA TYR A 48 -3.05 -16.79 11.23
C TYR A 48 -4.23 -16.71 10.25
N LEU A 49 -4.37 -17.70 9.37
CA LEU A 49 -5.45 -17.73 8.37
C LEU A 49 -6.83 -17.68 9.05
N ALA A 50 -7.05 -18.47 10.11
CA ALA A 50 -8.31 -18.44 10.85
C ALA A 50 -8.62 -17.06 11.45
N LYS A 51 -7.61 -16.36 11.97
CA LYS A 51 -7.76 -14.99 12.50
C LYS A 51 -8.01 -13.96 11.39
N SER A 52 -7.38 -14.15 10.23
CA SER A 52 -7.45 -13.21 9.10
C SER A 52 -8.72 -13.38 8.24
N LYS A 53 -9.49 -14.46 8.44
CA LYS A 53 -10.74 -14.69 7.70
C LYS A 53 -11.69 -13.49 7.76
N GLY A 54 -12.03 -12.95 6.60
CA GLY A 54 -12.93 -11.81 6.44
C GLY A 54 -12.38 -10.48 6.96
N GLN A 55 -11.15 -10.44 7.49
CA GLN A 55 -10.51 -9.20 7.92
C GLN A 55 -10.03 -8.41 6.71
N LYS A 56 -10.10 -7.09 6.80
CA LYS A 56 -9.54 -6.21 5.77
C LYS A 56 -8.02 -6.31 5.78
N ILE A 57 -7.43 -6.20 4.59
CA ILE A 57 -5.99 -6.02 4.43
C ILE A 57 -5.68 -4.54 4.64
N GLN A 58 -4.66 -4.23 5.42
CA GLN A 58 -4.10 -2.87 5.44
C GLN A 58 -3.27 -2.68 4.17
N LEU A 59 -3.66 -1.71 3.34
CA LEU A 59 -2.87 -1.21 2.22
C LEU A 59 -2.39 0.19 2.58
N THR A 60 -1.09 0.34 2.84
CA THR A 60 -0.48 1.65 3.02
C THR A 60 0.12 2.10 1.69
N VAL A 61 -0.16 3.34 1.30
CA VAL A 61 0.38 4.00 0.11
C VAL A 61 1.29 5.14 0.58
N LEU A 62 2.59 5.00 0.33
CA LEU A 62 3.60 6.03 0.56
C LEU A 62 3.77 6.81 -0.74
N TYR A 63 3.63 8.12 -0.70
CA TYR A 63 3.63 8.95 -1.91
C TYR A 63 4.06 10.40 -1.64
N GLU A 64 4.26 11.17 -2.69
CA GLU A 64 4.61 12.59 -2.66
C GLU A 64 3.61 13.38 -3.49
N ALA A 65 3.16 14.53 -2.98
CA ALA A 65 2.13 15.36 -3.61
C ALA A 65 2.52 15.91 -5.00
N LEU A 66 3.81 16.08 -5.30
CA LEU A 66 4.30 16.60 -6.59
C LEU A 66 5.10 15.56 -7.40
N CYS A 67 4.87 14.27 -7.14
CA CYS A 67 5.47 13.19 -7.92
C CYS A 67 4.50 12.68 -9.00
N ASP A 68 4.87 12.81 -10.27
CA ASP A 68 4.05 12.40 -11.43
C ASP A 68 3.56 10.95 -11.31
N ALA A 69 4.45 10.02 -10.96
CA ALA A 69 4.08 8.60 -10.80
C ALA A 69 3.11 8.37 -9.64
N CYS A 70 3.22 9.16 -8.57
CA CYS A 70 2.30 9.13 -7.44
C CYS A 70 0.91 9.62 -7.88
N GLN A 71 0.87 10.75 -8.60
CA GLN A 71 -0.36 11.32 -9.14
C GLN A 71 -1.07 10.35 -10.10
N GLU A 72 -0.36 9.75 -11.05
CA GLU A 72 -0.92 8.77 -11.97
C GLU A 72 -1.55 7.58 -11.22
N PHE A 73 -0.86 7.06 -10.21
CA PHE A 73 -1.37 5.97 -9.40
C PHE A 73 -2.59 6.37 -8.55
N ILE A 74 -2.51 7.50 -7.85
CA ILE A 74 -3.54 7.94 -6.90
C ILE A 74 -4.84 8.34 -7.62
N THR A 75 -4.71 9.00 -8.77
CA THR A 75 -5.86 9.44 -9.58
C THR A 75 -6.47 8.31 -10.40
N GLY A 76 -5.67 7.28 -10.71
CA GLY A 76 -6.07 6.12 -11.50
C GLY A 76 -6.30 4.87 -10.66
N GLU A 77 -5.24 4.08 -10.48
CA GLU A 77 -5.32 2.72 -9.95
C GLU A 77 -5.85 2.67 -8.52
N LEU A 78 -5.44 3.61 -7.66
CA LEU A 78 -5.93 3.67 -6.28
C LEU A 78 -7.45 3.92 -6.21
N GLN A 79 -8.00 4.75 -7.09
CA GLN A 79 -9.45 4.97 -7.16
C GLN A 79 -10.20 3.70 -7.58
N LYS A 80 -9.62 2.91 -8.49
CA LYS A 80 -10.17 1.60 -8.87
C LYS A 80 -10.12 0.62 -7.71
N ILE A 81 -9.00 0.58 -6.98
CA ILE A 81 -8.83 -0.27 -5.81
C ILE A 81 -9.87 0.08 -4.73
N TYR A 82 -9.97 1.36 -4.38
CA TYR A 82 -10.90 1.85 -3.37
C TYR A 82 -12.36 1.52 -3.72
N SER A 83 -12.77 1.76 -4.97
CA SER A 83 -14.14 1.47 -5.42
C SER A 83 -14.46 -0.03 -5.49
N LYS A 84 -13.51 -0.87 -5.90
CA LYS A 84 -13.74 -2.31 -6.14
C LYS A 84 -13.47 -3.19 -4.92
N PHE A 85 -12.57 -2.78 -4.04
CA PHE A 85 -12.11 -3.56 -2.89
C PHE A 85 -12.28 -2.85 -1.54
N GLY A 86 -12.99 -1.71 -1.45
CA GLY A 86 -13.16 -0.96 -0.20
C GLY A 86 -13.79 -1.74 0.97
N ASP A 87 -14.42 -2.89 0.72
CA ASP A 87 -14.90 -3.83 1.74
C ASP A 87 -13.82 -4.82 2.24
N LYS A 88 -12.72 -4.95 1.51
CA LYS A 88 -11.61 -5.90 1.72
C LYS A 88 -10.29 -5.24 2.05
N VAL A 89 -10.14 -3.95 1.75
CA VAL A 89 -8.95 -3.17 2.10
C VAL A 89 -9.30 -2.04 3.05
N ASP A 90 -8.36 -1.74 3.93
CA ASP A 90 -8.27 -0.50 4.68
C ASP A 90 -7.08 0.26 4.12
N ILE A 91 -7.29 1.49 3.62
CA ILE A 91 -6.27 2.25 2.90
C ILE A 91 -5.72 3.33 3.81
N GLU A 92 -4.42 3.26 4.09
CA GLU A 92 -3.65 4.30 4.78
C GLU A 92 -2.90 5.12 3.73
N LEU A 93 -3.14 6.43 3.69
CA LEU A 93 -2.42 7.37 2.84
C LEU A 93 -1.30 8.03 3.66
N VAL A 94 -0.08 8.05 3.12
CA VAL A 94 1.09 8.62 3.77
C VAL A 94 1.82 9.58 2.81
N PRO A 95 1.42 10.87 2.78
CA PRO A 95 2.10 11.89 2.00
C PRO A 95 3.42 12.28 2.67
N ALA A 96 4.53 11.79 2.13
CA ALA A 96 5.90 12.13 2.52
C ALA A 96 6.92 11.62 1.50
N GLY A 97 6.75 10.37 1.05
CA GLY A 97 7.66 9.68 0.15
C GLY A 97 9.13 9.79 0.56
N ASN A 98 9.97 10.38 -0.29
CA ASN A 98 11.39 10.55 -0.04
C ASN A 98 11.74 11.77 0.83
N ALA A 99 10.74 12.41 1.45
CA ALA A 99 11.00 13.47 2.41
C ALA A 99 11.77 12.95 3.62
N HIS A 100 12.68 13.77 4.14
CA HIS A 100 13.53 13.43 5.27
C HIS A 100 13.73 14.62 6.22
N PHE A 101 14.29 14.36 7.40
CA PHE A 101 14.61 15.41 8.36
C PHE A 101 15.99 16.01 8.10
N ASN A 102 16.03 17.33 8.01
CA ASN A 102 17.28 18.09 8.11
C ASN A 102 17.84 18.02 9.54
N PRO A 103 19.13 18.36 9.75
CA PRO A 103 19.73 18.38 11.10
C PRO A 103 19.04 19.32 12.09
N ASP A 104 18.36 20.36 11.62
CA ASP A 104 17.58 21.29 12.44
C ASP A 104 16.15 20.80 12.74
N GLY A 105 15.77 19.63 12.25
CA GLY A 105 14.44 19.02 12.43
C GLY A 105 13.36 19.54 11.48
N SER A 106 13.72 20.40 10.51
CA SER A 106 12.83 20.75 9.40
C SER A 106 12.71 19.59 8.40
N ILE A 107 11.62 19.57 7.64
CA ILE A 107 11.40 18.56 6.60
C ILE A 107 11.99 19.07 5.28
N HIS A 108 12.76 18.21 4.61
CA HIS A 108 13.20 18.40 3.23
C HIS A 108 12.38 17.49 2.31
N CYS A 109 11.91 18.04 1.19
CA CYS A 109 11.13 17.35 0.16
C CYS A 109 11.86 17.40 -1.19
N GLN A 110 11.69 16.40 -2.05
CA GLN A 110 12.41 16.29 -3.33
C GLN A 110 12.04 17.41 -4.29
N HIS A 111 10.75 17.77 -4.34
CA HIS A 111 10.24 18.89 -5.13
C HIS A 111 10.15 20.20 -4.31
N LEU A 112 11.06 20.36 -3.35
CA LEU A 112 11.24 21.56 -2.53
C LEU A 112 9.99 21.92 -1.70
N GLU A 113 9.85 23.20 -1.36
CA GLU A 113 8.88 23.70 -0.37
C GLU A 113 7.41 23.46 -0.78
N GLU A 114 7.10 23.51 -2.08
CA GLU A 114 5.72 23.34 -2.56
C GLU A 114 5.21 21.92 -2.36
N GLU A 115 6.07 20.91 -2.51
CA GLU A 115 5.72 19.53 -2.16
C GLU A 115 5.53 19.35 -0.66
N CYS A 116 6.41 19.94 0.16
CA CYS A 116 6.24 19.89 1.61
C CYS A 116 4.92 20.54 2.06
N LYS A 117 4.50 21.64 1.41
CA LYS A 117 3.18 22.27 1.62
C LYS A 117 2.04 21.34 1.20
N GLY A 118 2.15 20.73 0.02
CA GLY A 118 1.20 19.73 -0.48
C GLY A 118 1.04 18.57 0.50
N ASN A 119 2.14 17.91 0.85
CA ASN A 119 2.16 16.79 1.79
C ASN A 119 1.52 17.16 3.14
N LYS A 120 1.86 18.34 3.69
CA LYS A 120 1.27 18.83 4.95
C LYS A 120 -0.24 19.05 4.83
N TYR A 121 -0.70 19.65 3.73
CA TYR A 121 -2.12 19.90 3.51
C TYR A 121 -2.89 18.60 3.40
N GLU A 122 -2.37 17.64 2.63
CA GLU A 122 -2.99 16.34 2.46
C GLU A 122 -3.01 15.54 3.75
N ALA A 123 -1.97 15.60 4.58
CA ALA A 123 -1.98 15.03 5.92
C ALA A 123 -3.13 15.58 6.79
N CYS A 124 -3.37 16.90 6.74
CA CYS A 124 -4.52 17.52 7.40
C CYS A 124 -5.85 17.07 6.78
N ALA A 125 -5.95 17.00 5.45
CA ALA A 125 -7.15 16.53 4.76
C ALA A 125 -7.49 15.08 5.11
N ILE A 126 -6.50 14.19 5.14
CA ILE A 126 -6.64 12.77 5.55
C ILE A 126 -7.19 12.65 6.97
N LYS A 127 -6.77 13.53 7.88
CA LYS A 127 -7.27 13.54 9.27
C LYS A 127 -8.75 13.92 9.39
N TYR A 128 -9.19 14.93 8.63
CA TYR A 128 -10.51 15.54 8.82
C TYR A 128 -11.56 15.08 7.80
N ILE A 129 -11.15 14.52 6.66
CA ILE A 129 -12.06 14.01 5.63
C ILE A 129 -12.27 12.51 5.83
N LYS A 130 -13.53 12.13 6.08
CA LYS A 130 -13.91 10.73 6.31
C LYS A 130 -13.52 9.80 5.15
N GLU A 131 -13.82 10.19 3.93
CA GLU A 131 -13.47 9.43 2.72
C GLU A 131 -12.29 10.11 2.03
N ALA A 132 -11.10 9.98 2.62
CA ALA A 132 -9.91 10.70 2.18
C ALA A 132 -9.44 10.28 0.77
N VAL A 133 -9.47 9.00 0.43
CA VAL A 133 -8.97 8.48 -0.88
C VAL A 133 -9.57 9.18 -2.10
N PRO A 134 -10.90 9.31 -2.25
CA PRO A 134 -11.47 10.03 -3.38
C PRO A 134 -11.19 11.53 -3.34
N PHE A 135 -11.06 12.14 -2.15
CA PHE A 135 -10.73 13.56 -2.03
C PHE A 135 -9.29 13.85 -2.45
N ILE A 136 -8.33 13.10 -1.91
CA ILE A 136 -6.91 13.22 -2.28
C ILE A 136 -6.73 12.95 -3.77
N GLY A 137 -7.38 11.92 -4.31
CA GLY A 137 -7.37 11.68 -5.76
C GLY A 137 -8.01 12.78 -6.61
N CYS A 138 -8.77 13.70 -6.03
CA CYS A 138 -9.19 14.91 -6.74
C CYS A 138 -8.14 16.02 -6.65
N VAL A 139 -7.48 16.19 -5.50
CA VAL A 139 -6.44 17.20 -5.30
C VAL A 139 -5.26 16.91 -6.22
N GLU A 140 -4.80 15.65 -6.23
CA GLU A 140 -3.71 15.15 -7.07
C GLU A 140 -3.96 15.27 -8.58
N GLN A 141 -5.21 15.46 -9.02
CA GLN A 141 -5.52 15.71 -10.45
C GLN A 141 -5.10 17.12 -10.91
N ASP A 142 -4.88 18.05 -9.98
CA ASP A 142 -4.74 19.48 -10.31
C ASP A 142 -3.68 20.19 -9.47
N ILE A 143 -3.00 19.48 -8.56
CA ILE A 143 -2.06 20.08 -7.60
C ILE A 143 -0.85 20.73 -8.28
N GLU A 144 -0.45 20.24 -9.46
CA GLU A 144 0.58 20.87 -10.31
C GLU A 144 0.20 22.29 -10.75
N ASN A 145 -1.10 22.58 -10.89
CA ASN A 145 -1.60 23.91 -11.23
C ASN A 145 -1.74 24.83 -10.00
N GLY A 146 -1.42 24.32 -8.81
CA GLY A 146 -1.43 25.05 -7.55
C GLY A 146 -2.31 24.40 -6.49
N LEU A 147 -1.74 24.19 -5.30
CA LEU A 147 -2.41 23.54 -4.16
C LEU A 147 -3.75 24.20 -3.80
N GLU A 148 -3.78 25.53 -3.65
CA GLU A 148 -5.00 26.25 -3.23
C GLU A 148 -6.14 26.07 -4.25
N GLN A 149 -5.83 26.18 -5.55
CA GLN A 149 -6.81 25.98 -6.61
C GLN A 149 -7.34 24.54 -6.62
N ALA A 150 -6.46 23.56 -6.49
CA ALA A 150 -6.81 22.14 -6.47
C ALA A 150 -7.75 21.82 -5.30
N VAL A 151 -7.39 22.24 -4.08
CA VAL A 151 -8.19 21.94 -2.88
C VAL A 151 -9.55 22.64 -2.89
N GLU A 152 -9.63 23.90 -3.34
CA GLU A 152 -10.90 24.60 -3.45
C GLU A 152 -11.86 23.95 -4.45
N LYS A 153 -11.33 23.52 -5.59
CA LYS A 153 -12.09 22.77 -6.61
C LYS A 153 -12.63 21.47 -6.01
N CYS A 154 -11.83 20.76 -5.22
CA CYS A 154 -12.24 19.50 -4.61
C CYS A 154 -13.24 19.68 -3.48
N PHE A 155 -13.10 20.70 -2.63
CA PHE A 155 -14.13 21.03 -1.64
C PHE A 155 -15.50 21.28 -2.27
N LYS A 156 -15.54 22.02 -3.39
CA LYS A 156 -16.77 22.25 -4.16
C LYS A 156 -17.32 20.94 -4.75
N LYS A 157 -16.46 20.12 -5.35
CA LYS A 157 -16.83 18.83 -5.96
C LYS A 157 -17.44 17.85 -4.95
N PHE A 158 -16.84 17.75 -3.76
CA PHE A 158 -17.28 16.83 -2.70
C PHE A 158 -18.31 17.44 -1.75
N GLN A 159 -18.70 18.71 -1.95
CA GLN A 159 -19.61 19.44 -1.08
C GLN A 159 -19.16 19.38 0.39
N THR A 160 -17.85 19.52 0.62
CA THR A 160 -17.26 19.49 1.96
C THR A 160 -17.86 20.59 2.82
N ASP A 161 -18.30 20.25 4.03
CA ASP A 161 -18.93 21.22 4.91
C ASP A 161 -17.93 22.26 5.41
N ALA A 162 -18.42 23.47 5.69
CA ALA A 162 -17.59 24.59 6.10
C ALA A 162 -16.76 24.30 7.37
N GLY A 163 -17.31 23.55 8.33
CA GLY A 163 -16.61 23.20 9.56
C GLY A 163 -15.40 22.29 9.29
N THR A 164 -15.56 21.29 8.43
CA THR A 164 -14.44 20.44 7.98
C THR A 164 -13.39 21.25 7.22
N ILE A 165 -13.78 22.15 6.32
CA ILE A 165 -12.86 23.03 5.59
C ILE A 165 -12.06 23.89 6.57
N ASP A 166 -12.72 24.49 7.55
CA ASP A 166 -12.08 25.34 8.56
C ASP A 166 -11.10 24.54 9.42
N ASN A 167 -11.46 23.32 9.83
CA ASN A 167 -10.57 22.42 10.57
C ASN A 167 -9.30 22.08 9.76
N ILE A 168 -9.43 21.78 8.47
CA ILE A 168 -8.27 21.49 7.60
C ILE A 168 -7.38 22.72 7.47
N LYS A 169 -7.97 23.90 7.22
CA LYS A 169 -7.21 25.15 7.11
C LYS A 169 -6.51 25.50 8.42
N GLN A 170 -7.16 25.29 9.57
CA GLN A 170 -6.55 25.51 10.87
C GLN A 170 -5.41 24.53 11.13
N CYS A 171 -5.61 23.24 10.82
CA CYS A 171 -4.57 22.22 10.92
C CYS A 171 -3.34 22.60 10.09
N TYR A 172 -3.55 22.96 8.82
CA TYR A 172 -2.48 23.33 7.89
C TYR A 172 -1.66 24.54 8.37
N ASN A 173 -2.30 25.51 9.04
CA ASN A 173 -1.65 26.72 9.54
C ASN A 173 -1.19 26.63 11.00
N SER A 174 -1.16 25.43 11.60
CA SER A 174 -0.82 25.25 13.02
C SER A 174 0.27 24.19 13.24
N GLN A 175 0.69 24.05 14.50
CA GLN A 175 1.61 22.99 14.94
C GLN A 175 1.05 21.59 14.67
N GLU A 176 -0.28 21.43 14.64
CA GLU A 176 -0.91 20.15 14.32
C GLU A 176 -0.51 19.65 12.93
N GLY A 177 -0.54 20.53 11.92
CA GLY A 177 -0.12 20.17 10.57
C GLY A 177 1.37 19.84 10.50
N GLU A 178 2.21 20.57 11.25
CA GLU A 178 3.65 20.27 11.33
C GLU A 178 3.89 18.89 11.94
N ASP A 179 3.20 18.58 13.04
CA ASP A 179 3.34 17.29 13.73
C ASP A 179 2.83 16.13 12.86
N LEU A 180 1.74 16.34 12.10
CA LEU A 180 1.24 15.36 11.13
C LEU A 180 2.24 15.13 10.01
N ALA A 181 2.78 16.18 9.39
CA ALA A 181 3.80 16.03 8.34
C ALA A 181 5.02 15.25 8.84
N LYS A 182 5.53 15.58 10.04
CA LYS A 182 6.62 14.82 10.67
C LYS A 182 6.26 13.37 10.98
N ALA A 183 5.02 13.12 11.40
CA ALA A 183 4.53 11.76 11.63
C ALA A 183 4.49 10.94 10.34
N HIS A 184 4.08 11.53 9.20
CA HIS A 184 4.11 10.85 7.90
C HIS A 184 5.53 10.57 7.40
N VAL A 185 6.48 11.50 7.57
CA VAL A 185 7.91 11.24 7.30
C VAL A 185 8.42 10.09 8.16
N THR A 186 8.13 10.12 9.46
CA THR A 186 8.52 9.06 10.40
C THR A 186 7.89 7.71 10.04
N ARG A 187 6.62 7.70 9.65
CA ARG A 187 5.88 6.50 9.22
C ARG A 187 6.50 5.87 7.97
N THR A 188 7.01 6.70 7.08
CA THR A 188 7.70 6.33 5.85
C THR A 188 9.06 5.71 6.24
N LEU A 189 9.94 6.43 6.93
CA LEU A 189 11.28 5.94 7.31
C LEU A 189 11.30 4.67 8.18
N ASN A 190 10.19 4.34 8.86
CA ASN A 190 10.08 3.15 9.71
C ASN A 190 9.36 1.96 9.03
N VAL A 191 9.18 1.99 7.71
CA VAL A 191 8.70 0.82 6.96
C VAL A 191 9.67 -0.35 7.14
N GLN A 192 9.12 -1.57 7.13
CA GLN A 192 9.86 -2.81 7.34
C GLN A 192 9.38 -3.85 6.31
N PRO A 193 10.23 -4.81 5.91
CA PRO A 193 11.66 -4.95 6.24
C PRO A 193 12.59 -4.04 5.44
N ASP A 194 12.08 -3.35 4.42
CA ASP A 194 12.91 -2.51 3.56
C ASP A 194 13.24 -1.18 4.26
N ASN A 195 14.51 -0.77 4.24
CA ASN A 195 14.85 0.63 4.46
C ASN A 195 14.50 1.37 3.17
N ILE A 196 13.64 2.38 3.27
CA ILE A 196 13.09 3.07 2.12
C ILE A 196 13.78 4.40 1.80
N ASP A 197 15.01 4.58 2.24
CA ASP A 197 15.84 5.72 1.79
C ASP A 197 16.05 5.66 0.26
N ASN A 198 15.54 6.66 -0.47
CA ASN A 198 15.65 6.82 -1.93
C ASN A 198 14.96 5.70 -2.75
N ILE A 199 13.72 5.36 -2.40
CA ILE A 199 12.90 4.44 -3.19
C ILE A 199 12.12 5.15 -4.29
N GLY A 200 11.70 4.37 -5.30
CA GLY A 200 10.66 4.84 -6.22
C GLY A 200 9.32 4.90 -5.49
N VAL A 201 8.68 6.07 -5.53
CA VAL A 201 7.29 6.27 -5.07
C VAL A 201 6.37 6.41 -6.29
N PRO A 202 5.10 5.99 -6.21
CA PRO A 202 4.38 5.53 -5.02
C PRO A 202 4.82 4.14 -4.59
N TYR A 203 4.81 3.87 -3.28
CA TYR A 203 5.26 2.62 -2.70
C TYR A 203 4.17 1.98 -1.85
N LEU A 204 3.93 0.69 -2.06
CA LEU A 204 2.82 -0.05 -1.46
C LEU A 204 3.31 -1.00 -0.37
N VAL A 205 2.65 -0.94 0.78
CA VAL A 205 2.93 -1.82 1.94
C VAL A 205 1.65 -2.55 2.31
N PHE A 206 1.71 -3.88 2.36
CA PHE A 206 0.56 -4.73 2.66
C PHE A 206 0.69 -5.32 4.06
N ASN A 207 -0.28 -5.07 4.94
CA ASN A 207 -0.25 -5.49 6.35
C ASN A 207 1.08 -5.15 7.05
N ASN A 208 1.62 -3.95 6.81
CA ASN A 208 2.91 -3.47 7.30
C ASN A 208 4.12 -4.29 6.84
N VAL A 209 3.99 -5.01 5.72
CA VAL A 209 5.07 -5.74 5.07
C VAL A 209 5.39 -5.08 3.74
N SER A 210 6.60 -4.52 3.67
CA SER A 210 7.21 -4.02 2.45
C SER A 210 7.75 -5.18 1.62
N LEU A 211 7.54 -5.16 0.31
CA LEU A 211 8.13 -6.12 -0.60
C LEU A 211 8.44 -5.44 -1.93
N ASN A 212 9.71 -5.49 -2.33
CA ASN A 212 10.15 -5.01 -3.64
C ASN A 212 9.37 -5.67 -4.79
N SER A 213 9.01 -6.95 -4.66
CA SER A 213 8.24 -7.64 -5.70
C SER A 213 6.87 -7.01 -5.95
N ILE A 214 6.19 -6.55 -4.90
CA ILE A 214 4.86 -5.95 -4.99
C ILE A 214 4.88 -4.66 -5.80
N GLN A 215 5.98 -3.91 -5.78
CA GLN A 215 6.09 -2.64 -6.48
C GLN A 215 6.07 -2.79 -8.02
N PHE A 216 6.36 -3.99 -8.53
CA PHE A 216 6.33 -4.31 -9.96
C PHE A 216 5.07 -5.07 -10.39
N PHE A 217 4.15 -5.40 -9.46
CA PHE A 217 2.95 -6.18 -9.74
C PHE A 217 1.67 -5.34 -9.64
N GLU A 218 0.63 -5.81 -10.32
CA GLU A 218 -0.74 -5.25 -10.27
C GLU A 218 -1.31 -5.35 -8.84
N PRO A 219 -1.57 -4.22 -8.14
CA PRO A 219 -2.00 -4.24 -6.73
C PRO A 219 -3.28 -5.03 -6.49
N GLU A 220 -4.20 -5.06 -7.47
CA GLU A 220 -5.40 -5.90 -7.39
C GLU A 220 -5.09 -7.39 -7.19
N SER A 221 -4.02 -7.87 -7.83
CA SER A 221 -3.59 -9.27 -7.73
C SER A 221 -3.13 -9.57 -6.32
N GLU A 222 -2.33 -8.70 -5.73
CA GLU A 222 -1.90 -8.83 -4.34
C GLU A 222 -3.08 -8.78 -3.37
N ILE A 223 -4.03 -7.85 -3.53
CA ILE A 223 -5.23 -7.82 -2.69
C ILE A 223 -5.96 -9.18 -2.73
N LYS A 224 -6.14 -9.77 -3.91
CA LYS A 224 -6.82 -11.08 -4.05
C LYS A 224 -6.03 -12.21 -3.40
N GLN A 225 -4.71 -12.13 -3.39
CA GLN A 225 -3.83 -13.16 -2.84
C GLN A 225 -3.70 -13.06 -1.31
N TRP A 226 -3.68 -11.84 -0.77
CA TRP A 226 -3.56 -11.59 0.68
C TRP A 226 -4.91 -11.68 1.41
N TYR A 227 -6.03 -11.53 0.69
CA TYR A 227 -7.35 -11.50 1.33
C TYR A 227 -7.85 -12.91 1.62
N VAL A 228 -7.99 -13.23 2.91
CA VAL A 228 -8.55 -14.51 3.35
C VAL A 228 -10.08 -14.40 3.38
N LYS A 229 -10.75 -15.03 2.41
CA LYS A 229 -12.22 -15.01 2.30
C LYS A 229 -12.89 -15.57 3.56
N SER A 230 -14.02 -14.99 3.96
CA SER A 230 -14.87 -15.56 4.99
C SER A 230 -15.57 -16.82 4.49
N ASP A 231 -15.89 -17.75 5.40
CA ASP A 231 -16.60 -19.00 5.08
C ASP A 231 -18.06 -18.77 4.64
N SER A 232 -18.55 -17.52 4.68
CA SER A 232 -19.93 -17.14 4.36
C SER A 232 -20.19 -16.79 2.88
N ALA A 233 -19.18 -16.82 2.02
CA ALA A 233 -19.39 -16.72 0.57
C ALA A 233 -19.76 -18.09 -0.03
N LYS A 234 -20.93 -18.64 0.32
CA LYS A 234 -21.61 -19.57 -0.58
C LYS A 234 -21.96 -18.78 -1.83
N GLU A 235 -21.31 -19.09 -2.94
CA GLU A 235 -21.70 -18.63 -4.28
C GLU A 235 -23.20 -18.86 -4.48
N THR A 236 -24.00 -17.82 -4.33
CA THR A 236 -25.38 -17.79 -4.82
C THR A 236 -25.32 -17.68 -6.34
N GLY A 237 -25.05 -18.80 -7.03
CA GLY A 237 -24.77 -18.69 -8.47
C GLY A 237 -24.55 -19.95 -9.29
N LYS A 238 -25.24 -21.07 -9.02
CA LYS A 238 -25.51 -22.04 -10.11
C LYS A 238 -26.80 -22.82 -9.86
N LYS A 239 -27.93 -22.19 -10.23
CA LYS A 239 -29.18 -22.92 -10.45
C LYS A 239 -28.98 -23.74 -11.73
N LEU A 240 -28.59 -25.01 -11.58
CA LEU A 240 -28.63 -25.99 -12.66
C LEU A 240 -30.08 -26.11 -13.14
N THR A 241 -30.40 -25.54 -14.30
CA THR A 241 -31.56 -25.95 -15.08
C THR A 241 -31.23 -27.32 -15.69
N ARG A 242 -31.58 -28.40 -14.98
CA ARG A 242 -31.69 -29.72 -15.62
C ARG A 242 -32.96 -29.71 -16.48
N LYS A 243 -32.77 -29.72 -17.79
CA LYS A 243 -33.71 -30.32 -18.74
C LYS A 243 -33.87 -31.81 -18.41
N GLY A 244 -35.11 -32.27 -18.43
CA GLY A 244 -35.57 -33.65 -18.59
C GLY A 244 -37.09 -33.54 -18.72
N VAL A 245 -37.69 -33.65 -19.90
CA VAL A 245 -37.94 -34.87 -20.67
C VAL A 245 -38.41 -36.00 -19.76
N CYS A 246 -39.71 -36.00 -19.50
CA CYS A 246 -40.66 -37.05 -19.92
C CYS A 246 -41.92 -36.33 -20.43
#